data_AF-A0A7K2W0N5-F1
#
_entry.id   AF-A0A7K2W0N5-F1
#
_cell.length_a   1.000
_cell.length_b   1.000
_cell.length_c   1.000
_cell.angle_alpha   90.00
_cell.angle_beta   90.00
_cell.angle_gamma   90.00
#
_symmetry.space_group_name_H-M   'P 1'
#
loop_
_entity.id
_entity.type
_entity.pdbx_description
1 polymer ?
#
loop_
_entity_poly.entity_id
_entity_poly.type
_entity_poly.pdbx_seq_one_letter_code
_entity_poly.pdbx_strand_id
1 'polypeptide(L)'
;MRWPTSAAIPVVLATLLAGCGTDGGSRADDNSASADAAGSTEPGKRPGSRIVLAVTDGQSHASVRRSGRVTVRGGTLRDVVLSTGGRTVPGRMSPDRLSWTPVGDLDYDSRYTLVATATSDDGRDATEKASFTTLRESERFVGTFTPDDGATVGVGMPVSFTFDKAIANKRAVEEAITVRSSTGRPVIGHWFGDRRLDFRPQEYWKPHSTVSVKIALDGVKGADGAYGYQNKTVTFTVGRSQVSTVDAAAHTMKVSRDGKPLRTVPITAGAPESPTYNGQMVVSEKLVQTRMNGATVGFAGQYDIPDVPHAMRLSASGTFIHGNYWG
;
A
#
# COMPACT_ATOMS: atom_id res chain seq x y z
N MET A 1 -10.88 -14.47 -1.00
CA MET A 1 -9.41 -14.60 -0.85
C MET A 1 -8.98 -16.03 -1.13
N ARG A 2 -8.42 -16.30 -2.31
CA ARG A 2 -7.76 -17.58 -2.60
C ARG A 2 -6.29 -17.41 -2.21
N TRP A 3 -5.86 -18.06 -1.14
CA TRP A 3 -4.44 -18.18 -0.83
C TRP A 3 -3.83 -19.14 -1.84
N PRO A 4 -2.70 -18.81 -2.48
CA PRO A 4 -2.03 -19.78 -3.33
C PRO A 4 -1.69 -20.98 -2.45
N THR A 5 -2.26 -22.14 -2.78
CA THR A 5 -1.84 -23.41 -2.18
C THR A 5 -0.39 -23.62 -2.57
N SER A 6 0.52 -23.59 -1.60
CA SER A 6 1.93 -23.90 -1.84
C SER A 6 2.05 -25.33 -2.36
N ALA A 7 2.14 -25.48 -3.67
CA ALA A 7 2.58 -26.72 -4.30
C ALA A 7 4.11 -26.77 -4.14
N ALA A 8 4.58 -27.67 -3.28
CA ALA A 8 6.00 -27.97 -3.16
C ALA A 8 6.49 -28.58 -4.47
N ILE A 9 7.37 -27.87 -5.18
CA ILE A 9 8.11 -28.41 -6.33
C ILE A 9 9.36 -29.08 -5.77
N PRO A 10 9.55 -30.40 -5.92
CA PRO A 10 10.79 -31.05 -5.53
C PRO A 10 11.90 -30.64 -6.50
N VAL A 11 12.95 -30.02 -5.97
CA VAL A 11 14.19 -29.74 -6.71
C VAL A 11 14.99 -31.04 -6.77
N VAL A 12 15.11 -31.61 -7.96
CA VAL A 12 16.05 -32.71 -8.25
C VAL A 12 17.44 -32.10 -8.46
N LEU A 13 18.38 -32.45 -7.58
CA LEU A 13 19.78 -32.06 -7.65
C LEU A 13 20.53 -33.00 -8.61
N ALA A 14 20.94 -32.51 -9.78
CA ALA A 14 21.78 -33.24 -10.72
C ALA A 14 23.26 -32.87 -10.50
N THR A 15 24.06 -33.85 -10.11
CA THR A 15 25.52 -33.75 -9.97
C THR A 15 26.21 -33.98 -11.33
N LEU A 16 27.01 -33.01 -11.77
CA LEU A 16 27.89 -33.13 -12.95
C LEU A 16 29.27 -33.61 -12.50
N LEU A 17 29.69 -34.79 -12.95
CA LEU A 17 31.08 -35.25 -12.91
C LEU A 17 31.83 -34.72 -14.15
N ALA A 18 32.94 -34.01 -13.93
CA ALA A 18 33.90 -33.65 -14.96
C ALA A 18 34.99 -34.74 -15.06
N GLY A 19 35.16 -35.31 -16.25
CA GLY A 19 36.25 -36.22 -16.59
C GLY A 19 37.36 -35.50 -17.36
N CYS A 20 38.60 -35.67 -16.91
CA CYS A 20 39.82 -35.25 -17.60
C CYS A 20 40.14 -36.16 -18.79
N GLY A 21 40.71 -35.59 -19.85
CA GLY A 21 41.42 -36.30 -20.91
C GLY A 21 42.54 -35.41 -21.47
N THR A 22 43.77 -35.89 -21.34
CA THR A 22 45.03 -35.28 -21.77
C THR A 22 45.50 -35.88 -23.09
N ASP A 23 46.18 -35.09 -23.93
CA ASP A 23 47.23 -35.44 -24.91
C ASP A 23 47.63 -34.11 -25.58
N GLY A 24 48.87 -33.68 -25.85
CA GLY A 24 50.22 -34.25 -25.80
C GLY A 24 51.05 -33.51 -26.88
N GLY A 25 52.25 -33.01 -26.57
CA GLY A 25 53.28 -32.72 -27.60
C GLY A 25 53.84 -31.30 -27.74
N SER A 26 54.84 -30.97 -26.92
CA SER A 26 56.17 -30.42 -27.23
C SER A 26 56.37 -29.25 -28.22
N ARG A 27 56.93 -28.14 -27.72
CA ARG A 27 58.36 -27.77 -27.90
C ARG A 27 58.72 -26.52 -27.10
N ALA A 28 59.92 -26.55 -26.54
CA ALA A 28 60.53 -25.52 -25.73
C ALA A 28 61.37 -24.55 -26.59
N ASP A 29 61.62 -23.39 -25.98
CA ASP A 29 62.88 -22.66 -25.91
C ASP A 29 62.86 -21.19 -26.36
N ASP A 30 63.36 -20.42 -25.39
CA ASP A 30 64.15 -19.22 -25.46
C ASP A 30 63.55 -17.83 -25.26
N ASN A 31 64.34 -17.14 -24.43
CA ASN A 31 64.12 -15.98 -23.62
C ASN A 31 65.08 -14.91 -24.13
N SER A 32 64.61 -13.74 -24.53
CA SER A 32 65.36 -12.49 -24.34
C SER A 32 64.53 -11.28 -24.77
N ALA A 33 64.48 -10.33 -23.85
CA ALA A 33 63.81 -9.04 -23.91
C ALA A 33 64.25 -8.14 -25.07
N SER A 34 63.37 -7.21 -25.49
CA SER A 34 63.60 -5.76 -25.42
C SER A 34 62.40 -4.94 -25.93
N ALA A 35 61.94 -4.05 -25.06
CA ALA A 35 61.49 -2.67 -25.28
C ALA A 35 60.30 -2.31 -26.20
N ASP A 36 59.42 -1.51 -25.58
CA ASP A 36 58.61 -0.41 -26.13
C ASP A 36 57.37 -0.69 -27.00
N ALA A 37 56.21 -0.68 -26.35
CA ALA A 37 55.06 0.08 -26.81
C ALA A 37 54.17 0.47 -25.62
N ALA A 38 54.33 1.69 -25.14
CA ALA A 38 53.42 2.35 -24.22
C ALA A 38 52.06 2.58 -24.92
N GLY A 39 51.14 1.63 -24.75
CA GLY A 39 49.72 1.82 -25.02
C GLY A 39 49.07 2.43 -23.79
N SER A 40 48.94 3.75 -23.76
CA SER A 40 48.16 4.47 -22.76
C SER A 40 46.69 4.07 -22.85
N THR A 41 46.26 3.15 -21.98
CA THR A 41 44.85 2.99 -21.61
C THR A 41 44.39 4.25 -20.88
N GLU A 42 43.51 5.00 -21.53
CA GLU A 42 42.78 6.11 -20.96
C GLU A 42 42.03 5.64 -19.68
N PRO A 43 42.19 6.31 -18.53
CA PRO A 43 41.47 5.94 -17.33
C PRO A 43 39.96 6.18 -17.52
N GLY A 44 39.16 5.17 -17.21
CA GLY A 44 37.71 5.16 -17.40
C GLY A 44 37.01 6.44 -16.96
N LYS A 45 36.23 6.99 -17.88
CA LYS A 45 35.30 8.12 -17.69
C LYS A 45 34.43 7.85 -16.45
N ARG A 46 34.73 8.52 -15.34
CA ARG A 46 33.84 8.56 -14.17
C ARG A 46 32.47 9.10 -14.63
N PRO A 47 31.34 8.51 -14.21
CA PRO A 47 30.04 9.02 -14.60
C PRO A 47 29.90 10.47 -14.10
N GLY A 48 29.58 11.40 -15.00
CA GLY A 48 29.23 12.78 -14.61
C GLY A 48 27.98 12.81 -13.73
N SER A 49 27.62 14.00 -13.24
CA SER A 49 26.41 14.17 -12.43
C SER A 49 25.18 13.69 -13.18
N ARG A 50 24.29 13.00 -12.46
CA ARG A 50 23.00 12.55 -12.99
C ARG A 50 21.89 13.27 -12.23
N ILE A 51 21.27 14.22 -12.90
CA ILE A 51 20.05 14.87 -12.43
C ILE A 51 18.87 13.92 -12.68
N VAL A 52 18.01 13.74 -11.68
CA VAL A 52 16.81 12.91 -11.74
C VAL A 52 15.62 13.80 -11.39
N LEU A 53 14.73 13.95 -12.37
CA LEU A 53 13.48 14.69 -12.24
C LEU A 53 12.36 13.74 -11.80
N ALA A 54 11.50 14.18 -10.87
CA ALA A 54 10.33 13.40 -10.44
C ALA A 54 9.15 13.45 -11.44
N VAL A 55 9.44 13.85 -12.68
CA VAL A 55 8.53 14.01 -13.82
C VAL A 55 9.26 13.59 -15.09
N THR A 56 8.51 13.16 -16.10
CA THR A 56 9.03 12.95 -17.46
C THR A 56 8.66 14.15 -18.33
N ASP A 57 9.51 14.50 -19.29
CA ASP A 57 9.18 15.54 -20.27
C ASP A 57 7.95 15.13 -21.10
N GLY A 58 6.99 16.06 -21.25
CA GLY A 58 5.69 15.83 -21.86
C GLY A 58 4.68 15.07 -21.00
N GLN A 59 4.98 14.76 -19.74
CA GLN A 59 4.06 13.99 -18.88
C GLN A 59 2.73 14.73 -18.66
N SER A 60 1.62 14.02 -18.85
CA SER A 60 0.28 14.45 -18.43
C SER A 60 -0.13 13.81 -17.10
N HIS A 61 -1.14 14.40 -16.45
CA HIS A 61 -1.68 13.95 -15.15
C HIS A 61 -0.62 13.81 -14.04
N ALA A 62 0.37 14.69 -14.07
CA ALA A 62 1.41 14.74 -13.06
C ALA A 62 0.80 15.03 -11.66
N SER A 63 1.29 14.34 -10.63
CA SER A 63 0.86 14.57 -9.24
C SER A 63 1.15 16.01 -8.82
N VAL A 64 0.18 16.66 -8.18
CA VAL A 64 0.39 18.01 -7.63
C VAL A 64 1.31 18.02 -6.40
N ARG A 65 1.58 16.87 -5.76
CA ARG A 65 2.35 16.80 -4.49
C ARG A 65 3.79 16.30 -4.67
N ARG A 66 3.98 15.43 -5.67
CA ARG A 66 5.27 14.77 -5.94
C ARG A 66 6.03 15.37 -7.11
N SER A 67 5.33 15.92 -8.09
CA SER A 67 5.95 16.44 -9.31
C SER A 67 6.77 17.70 -9.04
N GLY A 68 7.66 18.04 -9.97
CA GLY A 68 8.57 19.18 -9.82
C GLY A 68 9.76 18.96 -8.88
N ARG A 69 9.81 17.85 -8.12
CA ARG A 69 10.97 17.52 -7.27
C ARG A 69 12.17 17.12 -8.14
N VAL A 70 13.36 17.50 -7.67
CA VAL A 70 14.64 17.21 -8.34
C VAL A 70 15.60 16.60 -7.34
N THR A 71 16.35 15.60 -7.79
CA THR A 71 17.50 15.06 -7.06
C THR A 71 18.71 14.96 -7.98
N VAL A 72 19.92 15.02 -7.45
CA VAL A 72 21.16 14.81 -8.20
C VAL A 72 22.01 13.72 -7.55
N ARG A 73 22.76 12.98 -8.35
CA ARG A 73 23.79 12.03 -7.92
C ARG A 73 25.12 12.36 -8.59
N GLY A 74 26.24 12.23 -7.86
CA GLY A 74 27.58 12.51 -8.39
C GLY A 74 27.84 13.99 -8.67
N GLY A 75 27.33 14.87 -7.81
CA GLY A 75 27.39 16.32 -7.95
C GLY A 75 26.45 17.05 -7.00
N THR A 76 26.31 18.36 -7.18
CA THR A 76 25.40 19.24 -6.43
C THR A 76 24.54 20.09 -7.36
N LEU A 77 23.29 20.36 -6.97
CA LEU A 77 22.41 21.27 -7.67
C LEU A 77 22.94 22.70 -7.53
N ARG A 78 22.98 23.43 -8.66
CA ARG A 78 23.32 24.87 -8.69
C ARG A 78 22.06 25.72 -8.67
N ASP A 79 21.15 25.44 -9.59
CA ASP A 79 19.91 26.19 -9.74
C ASP A 79 18.77 25.26 -10.19
N VAL A 80 17.56 25.55 -9.70
CA VAL A 80 16.34 24.85 -10.09
C VAL A 80 15.23 25.88 -10.24
N VAL A 81 14.72 25.99 -11.46
CA VAL A 81 13.61 26.88 -11.81
C VAL A 81 12.43 26.02 -12.23
N LEU A 82 11.36 26.07 -11.44
CA LEU A 82 10.05 25.55 -11.80
C LEU A 82 9.13 26.73 -12.08
N SER A 83 8.45 26.74 -13.23
CA SER A 83 7.56 27.85 -13.61
C SER A 83 6.24 27.37 -14.21
N THR A 84 5.20 28.18 -14.05
CA THR A 84 3.86 28.00 -14.65
C THR A 84 3.27 29.36 -15.00
N GLY A 85 2.67 29.50 -16.19
CA GLY A 85 2.03 30.74 -16.62
C GLY A 85 2.92 31.99 -16.51
N GLY A 86 4.22 31.86 -16.74
CA GLY A 86 5.20 32.95 -16.62
C GLY A 86 5.64 33.29 -15.18
N ARG A 87 5.13 32.59 -14.17
CA ARG A 87 5.49 32.77 -12.75
C ARG A 87 6.42 31.65 -12.28
N THR A 88 7.39 31.97 -11.45
CA THR A 88 8.24 30.97 -10.77
C THR A 88 7.52 30.40 -9.56
N VAL A 89 7.58 29.08 -9.40
CA VAL A 89 7.09 28.36 -8.22
C VAL A 89 8.16 28.38 -7.14
N PRO A 90 7.86 28.86 -5.93
CA PRO A 90 8.80 28.79 -4.82
C PRO A 90 9.19 27.35 -4.52
N GLY A 91 10.46 27.10 -4.22
CA GLY A 91 10.93 25.81 -3.74
C GLY A 91 12.11 25.94 -2.81
N ARG A 92 12.43 24.83 -2.15
CA ARG A 92 13.52 24.74 -1.18
C ARG A 92 14.59 23.81 -1.71
N MET A 93 15.82 24.33 -1.78
CA MET A 93 17.02 23.51 -1.92
C MET A 93 17.36 22.88 -0.57
N SER A 94 17.72 21.60 -0.55
CA SER A 94 18.29 20.98 0.65
C SER A 94 19.66 21.60 0.98
N PRO A 95 20.07 21.64 2.26
CA PRO A 95 21.36 22.23 2.66
C PRO A 95 22.57 21.58 1.98
N ASP A 96 22.50 20.28 1.71
CA ASP A 96 23.52 19.50 0.99
C ASP A 96 23.47 19.71 -0.54
N ARG A 97 22.50 20.49 -1.04
CA ARG A 97 22.23 20.73 -2.47
C ARG A 97 22.02 19.46 -3.30
N LEU A 98 21.65 18.35 -2.68
CA LEU A 98 21.36 17.10 -3.39
C LEU A 98 19.91 17.00 -3.86
N SER A 99 19.02 17.87 -3.36
CA SER A 99 17.61 17.87 -3.72
C SER A 99 16.98 19.26 -3.74
N TRP A 100 15.92 19.39 -4.53
CA TRP A 100 15.04 20.55 -4.54
C TRP A 100 13.59 20.09 -4.52
N THR A 101 12.74 20.81 -3.80
CA THR A 101 11.31 20.50 -3.66
C THR A 101 10.46 21.78 -3.72
N PRO A 102 9.37 21.80 -4.50
CA PRO A 102 8.39 22.88 -4.48
C PRO A 102 7.83 23.11 -3.07
N VAL A 103 7.54 24.36 -2.72
CA VAL A 103 6.81 24.69 -1.49
C VAL A 103 5.31 24.54 -1.75
N GLY A 104 4.66 23.64 -1.01
CA GLY A 104 3.23 23.38 -1.16
C GLY A 104 2.91 22.46 -2.34
N ASP A 105 1.61 22.24 -2.54
CA ASP A 105 1.11 21.50 -3.70
C ASP A 105 1.09 22.43 -4.92
N LEU A 106 1.33 21.85 -6.10
CA LEU A 106 1.22 22.54 -7.39
C LEU A 106 -0.25 22.80 -7.74
N ASP A 107 -0.48 23.75 -8.62
CA ASP A 107 -1.80 24.05 -9.17
C ASP A 107 -2.29 22.85 -10.01
N TYR A 108 -3.57 22.51 -9.90
CA TYR A 108 -4.21 21.50 -10.76
C TYR A 108 -4.32 22.00 -12.20
N ASP A 109 -4.42 21.07 -13.16
CA ASP A 109 -4.63 21.33 -14.59
C ASP A 109 -3.70 22.40 -15.20
N SER A 110 -2.46 22.43 -14.73
CA SER A 110 -1.51 23.49 -15.03
C SER A 110 -0.26 22.93 -15.70
N ARG A 111 0.20 23.62 -16.74
CA ARG A 111 1.44 23.26 -17.45
C ARG A 111 2.64 23.93 -16.78
N TYR A 112 3.58 23.11 -16.34
CA TYR A 112 4.83 23.51 -15.72
C TYR A 112 6.01 23.31 -16.67
N THR A 113 7.04 24.13 -16.49
CA THR A 113 8.38 23.92 -17.03
C THR A 113 9.39 23.88 -15.88
N LEU A 114 10.18 22.83 -15.84
CA LEU A 114 11.24 22.59 -14.86
C LEU A 114 12.58 22.62 -15.59
N VAL A 115 13.50 23.44 -15.09
CA VAL A 115 14.90 23.47 -15.52
C VAL A 115 15.76 23.29 -14.29
N ALA A 116 16.65 22.30 -14.31
CA ALA A 116 17.58 22.01 -13.23
C ALA A 116 19.01 22.00 -13.76
N THR A 117 19.89 22.71 -13.08
CA THR A 117 21.33 22.73 -13.37
C THR A 117 22.10 22.17 -12.19
N ALA A 118 23.11 21.37 -12.48
CA ALA A 118 23.99 20.78 -11.47
C ALA A 118 25.44 20.80 -11.92
N THR A 119 26.35 20.79 -10.95
CA THR A 119 27.77 20.59 -11.19
C THR A 119 28.16 19.24 -10.65
N SER A 120 28.81 18.45 -11.48
CA SER A 120 29.37 17.16 -11.10
C SER A 120 30.61 17.30 -10.23
N ASP A 121 30.97 16.23 -9.54
CA ASP A 121 32.13 16.21 -8.64
C ASP A 121 33.46 16.45 -9.40
N ASP A 122 33.47 16.26 -10.72
CA ASP A 122 34.62 16.58 -11.59
C ASP A 122 34.58 18.00 -12.18
N GLY A 123 33.63 18.83 -11.75
CA GLY A 123 33.54 20.24 -12.11
C GLY A 123 32.74 20.52 -13.39
N ARG A 124 32.20 19.51 -14.07
CA ARG A 124 31.37 19.70 -15.27
C ARG A 124 29.92 20.03 -14.93
N ASP A 125 29.34 20.97 -15.67
CA ASP A 125 27.93 21.35 -15.55
C ASP A 125 27.02 20.45 -16.41
N ALA A 126 25.84 20.18 -15.88
CA ALA A 126 24.76 19.45 -16.53
C ALA A 126 23.44 20.20 -16.35
N THR A 127 22.62 20.20 -17.39
CA THR A 127 21.29 20.83 -17.38
C THR A 127 20.26 19.84 -17.85
N GLU A 128 19.18 19.67 -17.09
CA GLU A 128 18.01 18.90 -17.46
C GLU A 128 16.78 19.79 -17.53
N LYS A 129 15.89 19.50 -18.48
CA LYS A 129 14.64 20.23 -18.68
C LYS A 129 13.49 19.27 -18.88
N ALA A 130 12.34 19.59 -18.29
CA ALA A 130 11.08 18.90 -18.55
C ALA A 130 9.91 19.87 -18.52
N SER A 131 8.91 19.64 -19.36
CA SER A 131 7.58 20.21 -19.25
C SER A 131 6.58 19.12 -18.87
N PHE A 132 5.61 19.44 -18.02
CA PHE A 132 4.56 18.50 -17.62
C PHE A 132 3.26 19.22 -17.30
N THR A 133 2.14 18.51 -17.37
CA THR A 133 0.82 19.03 -17.00
C THR A 133 0.30 18.26 -15.78
N THR A 134 -0.07 18.99 -14.74
CA THR A 134 -0.67 18.39 -13.53
C THR A 134 -2.06 17.84 -13.80
N LEU A 135 -2.44 16.83 -13.03
CA LEU A 135 -3.80 16.25 -13.10
C LEU A 135 -4.88 17.29 -12.78
N ARG A 136 -6.11 17.03 -13.21
CA ARG A 136 -7.29 17.83 -12.81
C ARG A 136 -7.76 17.37 -11.44
N GLU A 137 -8.31 18.26 -10.62
CA GLU A 137 -8.86 17.86 -9.31
C GLU A 137 -9.93 16.77 -9.45
N SER A 138 -10.76 16.86 -10.49
CA SER A 138 -11.77 15.85 -10.84
C SER A 138 -11.19 14.50 -11.29
N GLU A 139 -9.88 14.39 -11.54
CA GLU A 139 -9.19 13.13 -11.86
C GLU A 139 -8.61 12.45 -10.61
N ARG A 140 -8.69 13.08 -9.44
CA ARG A 140 -8.18 12.55 -8.18
C ARG A 140 -9.04 11.41 -7.65
N PHE A 141 -8.44 10.38 -7.05
CA PHE A 141 -9.15 9.42 -6.19
C PHE A 141 -8.48 9.26 -4.83
N VAL A 142 -9.28 8.87 -3.85
CA VAL A 142 -8.83 8.49 -2.50
C VAL A 142 -9.52 7.21 -2.04
N GLY A 143 -8.85 6.48 -1.16
CA GLY A 143 -9.42 5.39 -0.37
C GLY A 143 -9.68 5.85 1.06
N THR A 144 -10.93 5.76 1.51
CA THR A 144 -11.25 5.72 2.93
C THR A 144 -10.85 4.35 3.46
N PHE A 145 -10.18 4.28 4.60
CA PHE A 145 -9.65 3.01 5.10
C PHE A 145 -9.89 2.83 6.58
N THR A 146 -9.80 1.58 7.02
CA THR A 146 -9.80 1.16 8.41
C THR A 146 -8.81 0.00 8.57
N PRO A 147 -8.12 -0.15 9.71
CA PRO A 147 -8.17 0.69 10.90
C PRO A 147 -7.53 2.08 10.73
N ASP A 148 -7.96 3.03 11.57
CA ASP A 148 -7.33 4.34 11.68
C ASP A 148 -5.96 4.26 12.36
N ASP A 149 -5.15 5.32 12.17
CA ASP A 149 -3.85 5.44 12.82
C ASP A 149 -3.99 5.48 14.36
N GLY A 150 -3.15 4.71 15.05
CA GLY A 150 -3.20 4.54 16.50
C GLY A 150 -4.33 3.65 17.04
N ALA A 151 -5.22 3.13 16.18
CA ALA A 151 -6.34 2.31 16.64
C ALA A 151 -5.88 0.99 17.30
N THR A 152 -6.71 0.45 18.20
CA THR A 152 -6.58 -0.92 18.72
C THR A 152 -7.77 -1.76 18.29
N VAL A 153 -7.50 -2.88 17.59
CA VAL A 153 -8.52 -3.71 16.96
C VAL A 153 -8.46 -5.17 17.41
N GLY A 154 -9.52 -5.94 17.14
CA GLY A 154 -9.52 -7.38 17.38
C GLY A 154 -8.73 -8.16 16.32
N VAL A 155 -8.40 -9.41 16.63
CA VAL A 155 -7.58 -10.30 15.79
C VAL A 155 -8.16 -10.61 14.40
N GLY A 156 -9.46 -10.36 14.19
CA GLY A 156 -10.14 -10.56 12.92
C GLY A 156 -10.23 -9.33 12.00
N MET A 157 -9.82 -8.15 12.45
CA MET A 157 -10.03 -6.89 11.71
C MET A 157 -9.17 -6.83 10.43
N PRO A 158 -9.73 -6.79 9.22
CA PRO A 158 -8.94 -6.58 8.01
C PRO A 158 -8.45 -5.14 7.91
N VAL A 159 -7.43 -4.90 7.09
CA VAL A 159 -7.15 -3.56 6.57
C VAL A 159 -8.01 -3.38 5.33
N SER A 160 -9.05 -2.56 5.41
CA SER A 160 -10.02 -2.36 4.33
C SER A 160 -9.88 -0.97 3.75
N PHE A 161 -9.89 -0.87 2.42
CA PHE A 161 -9.97 0.37 1.65
C PHE A 161 -11.28 0.40 0.86
N THR A 162 -11.96 1.54 0.86
CA THR A 162 -13.10 1.86 0.00
C THR A 162 -12.78 3.12 -0.79
N PHE A 163 -12.69 3.00 -2.11
CA PHE A 163 -12.33 4.07 -3.02
C PHE A 163 -13.55 4.92 -3.43
N ASP A 164 -13.34 6.23 -3.56
CA ASP A 164 -14.33 7.20 -4.05
C ASP A 164 -14.54 7.15 -5.57
N LYS A 165 -13.73 6.35 -6.28
CA LYS A 165 -13.88 6.01 -7.69
C LYS A 165 -13.65 4.52 -7.95
N ALA A 166 -14.20 4.04 -9.07
CA ALA A 166 -13.94 2.70 -9.56
C ALA A 166 -12.47 2.55 -10.00
N ILE A 167 -11.85 1.44 -9.62
CA ILE A 167 -10.45 1.13 -9.93
C ILE A 167 -10.41 0.00 -10.97
N ALA A 168 -9.97 0.35 -12.18
CA ALA A 168 -9.74 -0.60 -13.27
C ALA A 168 -8.37 -1.28 -13.13
N ASN A 169 -7.31 -0.50 -12.85
CA ASN A 169 -5.95 -0.98 -12.62
C ASN A 169 -5.74 -1.38 -11.15
N LYS A 170 -6.43 -2.44 -10.75
CA LYS A 170 -6.39 -3.00 -9.40
C LYS A 170 -4.99 -3.36 -8.94
N ARG A 171 -4.18 -3.91 -9.85
CA ARG A 171 -2.80 -4.33 -9.56
C ARG A 171 -1.93 -3.14 -9.15
N ALA A 172 -1.96 -2.03 -9.88
CA ALA A 172 -1.14 -0.86 -9.55
C ALA A 172 -1.55 -0.25 -8.20
N VAL A 173 -2.85 -0.22 -7.89
CA VAL A 173 -3.35 0.29 -6.61
C VAL A 173 -2.98 -0.65 -5.46
N GLU A 174 -3.08 -1.97 -5.66
CA GLU A 174 -2.70 -2.97 -4.65
C GLU A 174 -1.20 -2.96 -4.36
N GLU A 175 -0.33 -2.91 -5.40
CA GLU A 175 1.13 -2.83 -5.24
C GLU A 175 1.58 -1.53 -4.55
N ALA A 176 0.79 -0.46 -4.67
CA ALA A 176 1.05 0.83 -4.02
C ALA A 176 0.67 0.85 -2.53
N ILE A 177 0.04 -0.21 -2.01
CA ILE A 177 -0.33 -0.35 -0.60
C ILE A 177 0.45 -1.52 0.00
N THR A 178 1.28 -1.24 1.00
CA THR A 178 2.06 -2.27 1.69
C THR A 178 1.56 -2.44 3.12
N VAL A 179 1.10 -3.64 3.47
CA VAL A 179 0.68 -4.00 4.83
C VAL A 179 1.71 -4.95 5.44
N ARG A 180 2.24 -4.59 6.62
CA ARG A 180 3.23 -5.40 7.34
C ARG A 180 2.83 -5.57 8.80
N SER A 181 2.83 -6.81 9.28
CA SER A 181 2.73 -7.11 10.70
C SER A 181 4.12 -7.27 11.31
N SER A 182 4.28 -6.92 12.59
CA SER A 182 5.49 -7.20 13.38
C SER A 182 5.83 -8.69 13.47
N THR A 183 4.89 -9.58 13.13
CA THR A 183 5.12 -11.02 13.04
C THR A 183 5.78 -11.49 11.75
N GLY A 184 5.85 -10.64 10.72
CA GLY A 184 6.36 -11.00 9.40
C GLY A 184 5.46 -11.92 8.58
N ARG A 185 4.27 -12.29 9.08
CA ARG A 185 3.33 -13.14 8.34
C ARG A 185 2.89 -12.47 7.03
N PRO A 186 2.79 -13.23 5.91
CA PRO A 186 2.26 -12.70 4.66
C PRO A 186 0.85 -12.14 4.82
N VAL A 187 0.60 -11.02 4.15
CA VAL A 187 -0.70 -10.35 4.09
C VAL A 187 -1.05 -10.22 2.61
N ILE A 188 -2.24 -10.63 2.23
CA ILE A 188 -2.68 -10.66 0.82
C ILE A 188 -3.89 -9.75 0.66
N GLY A 189 -3.90 -8.98 -0.43
CA GLY A 189 -5.01 -8.15 -0.85
C GLY A 189 -6.10 -8.94 -1.58
N HIS A 190 -7.34 -8.48 -1.48
CA HIS A 190 -8.45 -9.01 -2.25
C HIS A 190 -9.48 -7.94 -2.54
N TRP A 191 -9.83 -7.85 -3.82
CA TRP A 191 -10.83 -6.92 -4.30
C TRP A 191 -12.24 -7.49 -4.16
N PHE A 192 -13.11 -6.68 -3.57
CA PHE A 192 -14.56 -6.85 -3.61
C PHE A 192 -15.13 -5.78 -4.56
N GLY A 193 -15.59 -6.22 -5.74
CA GLY A 193 -15.96 -5.30 -6.81
C GLY A 193 -14.75 -4.51 -7.31
N ASP A 194 -14.97 -3.27 -7.74
CA ASP A 194 -13.98 -2.33 -8.28
C ASP A 194 -13.60 -1.20 -7.31
N ARG A 195 -14.19 -1.19 -6.11
CA ARG A 195 -14.04 -0.08 -5.16
C ARG A 195 -13.61 -0.49 -3.77
N ARG A 196 -13.61 -1.78 -3.43
CA ARG A 196 -13.18 -2.25 -2.11
C ARG A 196 -12.01 -3.21 -2.21
N LEU A 197 -10.98 -2.97 -1.40
CA LEU A 197 -9.78 -3.78 -1.30
C LEU A 197 -9.50 -4.09 0.17
N ASP A 198 -9.50 -5.37 0.53
CA ASP A 198 -9.22 -5.82 1.88
C ASP A 198 -7.89 -6.58 1.92
N PHE A 199 -7.06 -6.29 2.91
CA PHE A 199 -5.82 -7.01 3.21
C PHE A 199 -5.93 -7.73 4.55
N ARG A 200 -5.55 -9.01 4.57
CA ARG A 200 -5.42 -9.77 5.82
C ARG A 200 -4.44 -10.96 5.67
N PRO A 201 -3.92 -11.49 6.79
CA PRO A 201 -3.25 -12.78 6.82
C PRO A 201 -4.26 -13.93 6.64
N GLN A 202 -3.72 -15.14 6.42
CA GLN A 202 -4.51 -16.35 6.19
C GLN A 202 -5.33 -16.70 7.42
N GLU A 203 -4.64 -16.73 8.55
CA GLU A 203 -5.18 -16.87 9.90
C GLU A 203 -5.45 -15.50 10.50
N TYR A 204 -6.09 -15.46 11.67
CA TYR A 204 -6.22 -14.21 12.43
C TYR A 204 -4.86 -13.57 12.74
N TRP A 205 -4.88 -12.25 12.90
CA TRP A 205 -3.70 -11.52 13.36
C TRP A 205 -3.24 -12.06 14.71
N LYS A 206 -1.92 -12.10 14.93
CA LYS A 206 -1.37 -12.46 16.23
C LYS A 206 -1.80 -11.40 17.27
N PRO A 207 -2.34 -11.80 18.42
CA PRO A 207 -2.62 -10.85 19.51
C PRO A 207 -1.38 -10.06 19.91
N HIS A 208 -1.58 -8.82 20.36
CA HIS A 208 -0.52 -7.91 20.81
C HIS A 208 0.56 -7.63 19.76
N SER A 209 0.22 -7.77 18.48
CA SER A 209 1.09 -7.38 17.37
C SER A 209 0.78 -5.98 16.86
N THR A 210 1.72 -5.40 16.13
CA THR A 210 1.55 -4.10 15.47
C THR A 210 1.48 -4.32 13.97
N VAL A 211 0.63 -3.56 13.28
CA VAL A 211 0.50 -3.58 11.84
C VAL A 211 0.74 -2.18 11.29
N SER A 212 1.65 -2.07 10.33
CA SER A 212 1.94 -0.84 9.60
C SER A 212 1.38 -0.94 8.18
N VAL A 213 0.70 0.11 7.73
CA VAL A 213 0.12 0.23 6.40
C VAL A 213 0.73 1.46 5.73
N LYS A 214 1.58 1.22 4.73
CA LYS A 214 2.13 2.27 3.87
C LYS A 214 1.23 2.43 2.65
N ILE A 215 0.67 3.62 2.49
CA ILE A 215 -0.21 4.00 1.38
C ILE A 215 0.60 4.93 0.47
N ALA A 216 0.98 4.45 -0.71
CA ALA A 216 1.78 5.19 -1.68
C ALA A 216 1.01 5.40 -3.00
N LEU A 217 -0.23 5.87 -2.90
CA LEU A 217 -1.16 6.02 -4.02
C LEU A 217 -0.94 7.30 -4.84
N ASP A 218 -0.19 8.28 -4.32
CA ASP A 218 0.06 9.55 -5.02
C ASP A 218 0.69 9.35 -6.41
N GLY A 219 -0.04 9.76 -7.46
CA GLY A 219 0.34 9.60 -8.86
C GLY A 219 0.07 8.21 -9.45
N VAL A 220 -0.45 7.25 -8.68
CA VAL A 220 -0.80 5.91 -9.16
C VAL A 220 -2.06 5.99 -10.01
N LYS A 221 -1.98 5.51 -11.26
CA LYS A 221 -3.13 5.44 -12.18
C LYS A 221 -4.02 4.25 -11.81
N GLY A 222 -5.18 4.53 -11.21
CA GLY A 222 -6.19 3.54 -10.84
C GLY A 222 -7.19 3.24 -11.95
N ALA A 223 -7.45 4.20 -12.83
CA ALA A 223 -8.23 4.05 -14.06
C ALA A 223 -7.88 5.20 -15.04
N ASP A 224 -8.47 5.21 -16.23
CA ASP A 224 -8.37 6.38 -17.11
C ASP A 224 -9.01 7.60 -16.43
N GLY A 225 -8.26 8.71 -16.34
CA GLY A 225 -8.70 9.90 -15.59
C GLY A 225 -8.86 9.68 -14.08
N ALA A 226 -8.24 8.64 -13.50
CA ALA A 226 -8.27 8.40 -12.05
C ALA A 226 -6.86 8.16 -11.49
N TYR A 227 -6.34 9.15 -10.76
CA TYR A 227 -5.00 9.15 -10.18
C TYR A 227 -5.06 9.32 -8.66
N GLY A 228 -4.30 8.49 -7.95
CA GLY A 228 -4.31 8.49 -6.50
C GLY A 228 -3.62 9.72 -5.92
N TYR A 229 -4.02 10.09 -4.70
CA TYR A 229 -3.54 11.31 -4.02
C TYR A 229 -2.84 11.06 -2.68
N GLN A 230 -3.18 9.94 -2.04
CA GLN A 230 -2.72 9.65 -0.68
C GLN A 230 -1.29 9.12 -0.68
N ASN A 231 -0.44 9.74 0.12
CA ASN A 231 0.88 9.24 0.46
C ASN A 231 1.08 9.42 1.97
N LYS A 232 0.95 8.33 2.73
CA LYS A 232 1.13 8.32 4.20
C LYS A 232 1.35 6.91 4.72
N THR A 233 1.81 6.82 5.96
CA THR A 233 1.89 5.56 6.70
C THR A 233 0.99 5.66 7.92
N VAL A 234 0.24 4.60 8.21
CA VAL A 234 -0.55 4.46 9.44
C VAL A 234 -0.15 3.18 10.16
N THR A 235 -0.34 3.15 11.46
CA THR A 235 -0.01 2.02 12.32
C THR A 235 -1.15 1.75 13.29
N PHE A 236 -1.51 0.48 13.47
CA PHE A 236 -2.50 0.08 14.48
C PHE A 236 -2.01 -1.12 15.28
N THR A 237 -2.63 -1.32 16.44
CA THR A 237 -2.32 -2.41 17.36
C THR A 237 -3.41 -3.47 17.32
N VAL A 238 -3.01 -4.73 17.29
CA VAL A 238 -3.90 -5.86 17.48
C VAL A 238 -3.97 -6.16 18.98
N GLY A 239 -5.15 -6.07 19.56
CA GLY A 239 -5.38 -6.36 20.97
C GLY A 239 -5.37 -7.85 21.30
N ARG A 240 -6.05 -8.21 22.39
CA ARG A 240 -6.30 -9.60 22.79
C ARG A 240 -7.08 -10.38 21.73
N SER A 241 -6.99 -11.71 21.77
CA SER A 241 -7.92 -12.55 21.01
C SER A 241 -9.27 -12.61 21.73
N GLN A 242 -10.35 -12.29 21.02
CA GLN A 242 -11.71 -12.49 21.52
C GLN A 242 -12.61 -12.96 20.39
N VAL A 243 -13.13 -14.17 20.52
CA VAL A 243 -13.99 -14.83 19.52
C VAL A 243 -15.29 -15.22 20.20
N SER A 244 -16.42 -14.88 19.58
CA SER A 244 -17.76 -15.29 20.04
C SER A 244 -18.35 -16.20 18.98
N THR A 245 -18.68 -17.43 19.37
CA THR A 245 -19.25 -18.44 18.48
C THR A 245 -20.72 -18.61 18.83
N VAL A 246 -21.61 -18.28 17.88
CA VAL A 246 -23.05 -18.42 18.03
C VAL A 246 -23.48 -19.76 17.45
N ASP A 247 -24.23 -20.52 18.24
CA ASP A 247 -25.00 -21.67 17.79
C ASP A 247 -26.48 -21.27 17.83
N ALA A 248 -27.05 -21.01 16.65
CA ALA A 248 -28.42 -20.56 16.52
C ALA A 248 -29.42 -21.66 16.86
N ALA A 249 -29.09 -22.94 16.63
CA ALA A 249 -29.97 -24.06 16.95
C ALA A 249 -29.99 -24.33 18.46
N ALA A 250 -28.82 -24.22 19.11
CA ALA A 250 -28.72 -24.37 20.55
C ALA A 250 -29.08 -23.08 21.32
N HIS A 251 -29.36 -21.96 20.64
CA HIS A 251 -29.63 -20.67 21.27
C HIS A 251 -28.55 -20.21 22.25
N THR A 252 -27.28 -20.47 21.93
CA THR A 252 -26.14 -20.09 22.78
C THR A 252 -25.05 -19.36 22.02
N MET A 253 -24.37 -18.45 22.71
CA MET A 253 -23.13 -17.82 22.26
C MET A 253 -22.00 -18.14 23.25
N LYS A 254 -21.00 -18.88 22.79
CA LYS A 254 -19.77 -19.16 23.56
C LYS A 254 -18.74 -18.08 23.27
N VAL A 255 -18.33 -17.37 24.32
CA VAL A 255 -17.30 -16.32 24.23
C VAL A 255 -15.99 -16.90 24.74
N SER A 256 -14.96 -16.85 23.91
CA SER A 256 -13.60 -17.25 24.22
C SER A 256 -12.67 -16.05 24.18
N ARG A 257 -11.74 -15.99 25.13
CA ARG A 257 -10.69 -14.97 25.22
C ARG A 257 -9.34 -15.64 25.31
N ASP A 258 -8.43 -15.27 24.42
CA ASP A 258 -7.08 -15.85 24.35
C ASP A 258 -7.10 -17.39 24.30
N GLY A 259 -8.05 -17.92 23.53
CA GLY A 259 -8.26 -19.37 23.35
C GLY A 259 -8.99 -20.07 24.51
N LYS A 260 -9.24 -19.39 25.63
CA LYS A 260 -9.89 -19.96 26.81
C LYS A 260 -11.38 -19.60 26.87
N PRO A 261 -12.27 -20.52 27.28
CA PRO A 261 -13.67 -20.19 27.54
C PRO A 261 -13.77 -19.07 28.59
N LEU A 262 -14.59 -18.05 28.31
CA LEU A 262 -14.83 -16.94 29.22
C LEU A 262 -16.26 -16.98 29.78
N ARG A 263 -17.25 -17.17 28.91
CA ARG A 263 -18.68 -17.25 29.27
C ARG A 263 -19.51 -17.88 28.17
N THR A 264 -20.65 -18.43 28.55
CA THR A 264 -21.74 -18.80 27.62
C THR A 264 -22.90 -17.85 27.88
N VAL A 265 -23.46 -17.28 26.81
CA VAL A 265 -24.56 -16.31 26.88
C VAL A 265 -25.76 -16.91 26.13
N PRO A 266 -26.95 -16.98 26.72
CA PRO A 266 -28.16 -17.36 25.98
C PRO A 266 -28.48 -16.27 24.95
N ILE A 267 -28.91 -16.67 23.75
CA ILE A 267 -29.23 -15.75 22.67
C ILE A 267 -30.51 -16.17 21.96
N THR A 268 -31.21 -15.18 21.39
CA THR A 268 -32.15 -15.40 20.30
C THR A 268 -31.45 -15.12 18.97
N ALA A 269 -31.92 -15.73 17.89
CA ALA A 269 -31.41 -15.54 16.53
C ALA A 269 -32.58 -15.18 15.59
N GLY A 270 -32.28 -14.89 14.33
CA GLY A 270 -33.33 -14.62 13.32
C GLY A 270 -34.31 -15.78 13.18
N ALA A 271 -35.58 -15.45 12.98
CA ALA A 271 -36.64 -16.42 12.76
C ALA A 271 -36.43 -17.23 11.45
N PRO A 272 -37.08 -18.39 11.27
CA PRO A 272 -36.91 -19.23 10.08
C PRO A 272 -37.14 -18.50 8.74
N GLU A 273 -38.07 -17.55 8.70
CA GLU A 273 -38.38 -16.70 7.56
C GLU A 273 -37.31 -15.62 7.28
N SER A 274 -36.44 -15.34 8.26
CA SER A 274 -35.36 -14.36 8.17
C SER A 274 -34.13 -14.82 8.98
N PRO A 275 -33.48 -15.93 8.59
CA PRO A 275 -32.46 -16.57 9.40
C PRO A 275 -31.17 -15.74 9.45
N THR A 276 -30.47 -15.80 10.58
CA THR A 276 -29.14 -15.18 10.71
C THR A 276 -28.14 -15.85 9.77
N TYR A 277 -27.35 -15.06 9.05
CA TYR A 277 -26.29 -15.58 8.19
C TYR A 277 -25.28 -16.42 8.98
N ASN A 278 -24.87 -17.55 8.39
CA ASN A 278 -23.72 -18.31 8.84
C ASN A 278 -22.40 -17.69 8.35
N GLY A 279 -21.31 -17.98 9.06
CA GLY A 279 -19.95 -17.62 8.65
C GLY A 279 -19.18 -16.83 9.70
N GLN A 280 -18.01 -16.34 9.30
CA GLN A 280 -17.16 -15.50 10.14
C GLN A 280 -17.47 -14.03 9.87
N MET A 281 -17.81 -13.30 10.93
CA MET A 281 -18.07 -11.86 10.86
C MET A 281 -17.13 -11.11 11.79
N VAL A 282 -16.76 -9.91 11.38
CA VAL A 282 -15.89 -9.02 12.16
C VAL A 282 -16.76 -7.98 12.82
N VAL A 283 -16.54 -7.74 14.12
CA VAL A 283 -17.15 -6.60 14.81
C VAL A 283 -16.52 -5.33 14.26
N SER A 284 -17.28 -4.60 13.42
CA SER A 284 -16.80 -3.38 12.77
C SER A 284 -17.05 -2.13 13.62
N GLU A 285 -18.10 -2.13 14.44
CA GLU A 285 -18.50 -1.00 15.29
C GLU A 285 -18.98 -1.50 16.64
N LYS A 286 -18.83 -0.67 17.67
CA LYS A 286 -19.37 -0.90 19.02
C LYS A 286 -20.04 0.36 19.51
N LEU A 287 -21.31 0.25 19.88
CA LEU A 287 -22.16 1.34 20.30
C LEU A 287 -22.73 1.00 21.67
N VAL A 288 -22.68 1.95 22.61
CA VAL A 288 -23.34 1.78 23.91
C VAL A 288 -24.85 1.63 23.70
N GLN A 289 -25.40 2.40 22.76
CA GLN A 289 -26.79 2.36 22.36
C GLN A 289 -26.91 2.84 20.91
N THR A 290 -27.89 2.33 20.16
CA THR A 290 -28.19 2.82 18.81
C THR A 290 -29.66 2.64 18.45
N ARG A 291 -30.17 3.48 17.54
CA ARG A 291 -31.47 3.26 16.92
C ARG A 291 -31.33 2.24 15.79
N MET A 292 -32.04 1.12 15.88
CA MET A 292 -32.11 0.13 14.82
C MET A 292 -33.41 0.31 14.05
N ASN A 293 -33.31 0.77 12.80
CA ASN A 293 -34.46 1.02 11.92
C ASN A 293 -34.37 0.14 10.67
N GLY A 294 -35.36 -0.73 10.46
CA GLY A 294 -35.40 -1.67 9.34
C GLY A 294 -35.39 -1.00 7.96
N ALA A 295 -35.90 0.23 7.83
CA ALA A 295 -35.86 0.98 6.58
C ALA A 295 -34.42 1.26 6.10
N THR A 296 -33.44 1.31 6.99
CA THR A 296 -32.02 1.54 6.66
C THR A 296 -31.33 0.34 6.02
N VAL A 297 -31.95 -0.85 6.10
CA VAL A 297 -31.38 -2.13 5.68
C VAL A 297 -32.31 -2.96 4.81
N GLY A 298 -33.36 -2.34 4.25
CA GLY A 298 -34.31 -3.01 3.34
C GLY A 298 -35.45 -3.76 4.02
N PHE A 299 -35.67 -3.56 5.31
CA PHE A 299 -36.76 -4.12 6.12
C PHE A 299 -37.72 -3.01 6.59
N ALA A 300 -38.10 -2.09 5.70
CA ALA A 300 -38.97 -0.98 6.05
C ALA A 300 -40.29 -1.49 6.67
N GLY A 301 -40.71 -0.86 7.78
CA GLY A 301 -41.95 -1.20 8.49
C GLY A 301 -41.87 -2.42 9.43
N GLN A 302 -40.75 -3.16 9.44
CA GLN A 302 -40.60 -4.35 10.31
C GLN A 302 -40.21 -3.98 11.75
N TYR A 303 -39.32 -3.01 11.91
CA TYR A 303 -38.87 -2.54 13.23
C TYR A 303 -38.28 -1.13 13.17
N ASP A 304 -38.44 -0.41 14.28
CA ASP A 304 -37.80 0.89 14.53
C ASP A 304 -37.62 1.07 16.04
N ILE A 305 -36.50 0.58 16.56
CA ILE A 305 -36.23 0.53 18.00
C ILE A 305 -35.22 1.64 18.32
N PRO A 306 -35.58 2.65 19.13
CA PRO A 306 -34.80 3.87 19.29
C PRO A 306 -33.50 3.70 20.09
N ASP A 307 -33.41 2.68 20.94
CA ASP A 307 -32.48 2.60 22.06
C ASP A 307 -31.91 1.20 22.30
N VAL A 308 -31.56 0.47 21.22
CA VAL A 308 -30.97 -0.86 21.33
C VAL A 308 -29.60 -0.79 22.02
N PRO A 309 -29.41 -1.43 23.20
CA PRO A 309 -28.19 -1.30 23.98
C PRO A 309 -27.08 -2.27 23.51
N HIS A 310 -25.84 -1.92 23.83
CA HIS A 310 -24.64 -2.76 23.63
C HIS A 310 -24.50 -3.33 22.20
N ALA A 311 -24.82 -2.52 21.20
CA ALA A 311 -24.87 -2.94 19.80
C ALA A 311 -23.46 -3.05 19.20
N MET A 312 -23.17 -4.22 18.63
CA MET A 312 -21.93 -4.53 17.91
C MET A 312 -22.27 -4.90 16.47
N ARG A 313 -21.89 -4.06 15.51
CA ARG A 313 -22.19 -4.29 14.09
C ARG A 313 -21.31 -5.40 13.52
N LEU A 314 -21.93 -6.34 12.80
CA LEU A 314 -21.26 -7.47 12.16
C LEU A 314 -21.32 -7.42 10.61
N SER A 315 -22.32 -6.72 10.05
CA SER A 315 -22.46 -6.57 8.61
C SER A 315 -23.01 -5.20 8.22
N ALA A 316 -22.72 -4.79 6.98
CA ALA A 316 -23.31 -3.58 6.39
C ALA A 316 -24.82 -3.76 6.13
N SER A 317 -25.30 -4.99 5.96
CA SER A 317 -26.71 -5.32 5.74
C SER A 317 -27.54 -5.38 7.03
N GLY A 318 -27.00 -4.97 8.18
CA GLY A 318 -27.78 -4.81 9.42
C GLY A 318 -27.69 -5.95 10.42
N THR A 319 -26.73 -6.86 10.32
CA THR A 319 -26.53 -7.89 11.36
C THR A 319 -25.78 -7.29 12.55
N PHE A 320 -26.31 -7.49 13.76
CA PHE A 320 -25.72 -7.03 15.02
C PHE A 320 -25.75 -8.14 16.08
N ILE A 321 -24.83 -8.04 17.05
CA ILE A 321 -25.03 -8.59 18.39
C ILE A 321 -25.40 -7.42 19.29
N HIS A 322 -26.48 -7.51 20.06
CA HIS A 322 -26.93 -6.44 20.94
C HIS A 322 -27.61 -7.00 22.19
N GLY A 323 -27.84 -6.14 23.18
CA GLY A 323 -28.73 -6.45 24.29
C GLY A 323 -30.18 -6.43 23.84
N ASN A 324 -30.97 -7.38 24.34
CA ASN A 324 -32.41 -7.46 24.06
C ASN A 324 -33.16 -7.29 25.39
N TYR A 325 -33.92 -6.20 25.53
CA TYR A 325 -34.72 -5.91 26.72
C TYR A 325 -36.22 -6.16 26.52
N TRP A 326 -36.64 -6.45 25.28
CA TRP A 326 -38.04 -6.61 24.88
C TRP A 326 -38.40 -8.09 24.62
N GLY A 327 -37.54 -9.01 25.06
CA GLY A 327 -37.70 -10.45 24.88
C GLY A 327 -38.98 -10.99 25.51
#